data_AF-A0A3A8LBF6-F1
#
_entry.id   AF-A0A3A8LBF6-F1
#
_cell.length_a   1.000
_cell.length_b   1.000
_cell.length_c   1.000
_cell.angle_alpha   90.00
_cell.angle_beta   90.00
_cell.angle_gamma   90.00
#
_symmetry.space_group_name_H-M   'P 1'
#
loop_
_entity.id
_entity.type
_entity.pdbx_description
1 polymer ?
#
loop_
_entity_poly.entity_id
_entity_poly.type
_entity_poly.pdbx_seq_one_letter_code
_entity_poly.pdbx_strand_id
1 'polypeptide(L)'
;MQTHPGFPEACGLTAAEAGALMAAGVGATGTHGSSAEWDDSHNANLPEWKRLCIRSYGDCKDRGWTGSCHDCLRRCEGQHDWPINICGPRKGKR
;
A
#
# COMPACT_ATOMS: atom_id res chain seq x y z
N MET A 1 -2.18 13.32 -31.39
CA MET A 1 -3.55 13.09 -30.88
C MET A 1 -3.41 12.25 -29.62
N GLN A 2 -3.66 12.86 -28.47
CA GLN A 2 -3.48 12.24 -27.14
C GLN A 2 -4.82 11.60 -26.78
N THR A 3 -4.92 10.27 -26.85
CA THR A 3 -6.15 9.58 -26.49
C THR A 3 -6.32 9.63 -24.97
N HIS A 4 -7.43 10.20 -24.54
CA HIS A 4 -7.77 10.43 -23.15
C HIS A 4 -8.20 9.09 -22.52
N PRO A 5 -7.89 8.82 -21.24
CA PRO A 5 -8.22 7.58 -20.54
C PRO A 5 -9.73 7.34 -20.31
N GLY A 6 -10.61 8.05 -21.02
CA GLY A 6 -12.07 7.99 -20.90
C GLY A 6 -12.78 7.28 -22.06
N PHE A 7 -12.05 6.58 -22.95
CA PHE A 7 -12.65 5.81 -24.05
C PHE A 7 -12.57 4.30 -23.79
N PRO A 8 -13.54 3.71 -23.07
CA PRO A 8 -13.57 2.27 -22.78
C PRO A 8 -13.68 1.41 -24.05
N GLU A 9 -14.26 1.96 -25.12
CA GLU A 9 -14.41 1.29 -26.42
C GLU A 9 -13.06 1.04 -27.11
N ALA A 10 -12.00 1.77 -26.77
CA ALA A 10 -10.65 1.50 -27.29
C ALA A 10 -10.02 0.23 -26.70
N CYS A 11 -10.55 -0.28 -25.58
CA CYS A 11 -10.13 -1.51 -24.92
C CYS A 11 -11.12 -2.68 -25.15
N GLY A 12 -12.09 -2.52 -26.05
CA GLY A 12 -13.10 -3.54 -26.35
C GLY A 12 -14.21 -3.67 -25.30
N LEU A 13 -14.36 -2.69 -24.40
CA LEU A 13 -15.46 -2.63 -23.43
C LEU A 13 -16.58 -1.74 -23.96
N THR A 14 -17.83 -2.19 -23.87
CA THR A 14 -18.99 -1.31 -24.12
C THR A 14 -19.15 -0.29 -22.99
N ALA A 15 -19.64 0.92 -23.31
CA ALA A 15 -19.84 1.99 -22.33
C ALA A 15 -20.73 1.56 -21.14
N ALA A 16 -21.67 0.63 -21.37
CA ALA A 16 -22.52 0.06 -20.32
C ALA A 16 -21.73 -0.83 -19.33
N GLU A 17 -20.76 -1.60 -19.81
CA GLU A 17 -19.90 -2.44 -18.96
C GLU A 17 -18.91 -1.59 -18.16
N ALA A 18 -18.37 -0.52 -18.76
CA ALA A 18 -17.52 0.44 -18.05
C ALA A 18 -18.29 1.19 -16.94
N GLY A 19 -19.55 1.57 -17.20
CA GLY A 19 -20.41 2.22 -16.21
C GLY A 19 -20.71 1.31 -15.00
N ALA A 20 -20.97 0.02 -15.24
CA ALA A 20 -21.22 -0.95 -14.17
C ALA A 20 -19.97 -1.15 -13.28
N LEU A 21 -18.78 -1.23 -13.87
CA LEU A 21 -17.52 -1.36 -13.12
C LEU A 21 -17.21 -0.10 -12.30
N MET A 22 -17.45 1.10 -12.85
CA MET A 22 -17.26 2.35 -12.11
C MET A 22 -18.27 2.51 -10.97
N ALA A 23 -19.52 2.06 -11.16
CA ALA A 23 -20.54 2.05 -10.10
C ALA A 23 -20.25 1.00 -9.01
N ALA A 24 -19.54 -0.09 -9.32
CA ALA A 24 -19.04 -1.03 -8.31
C ALA A 24 -17.78 -0.50 -7.61
N GLY A 25 -16.94 0.28 -8.30
CA GLY A 25 -15.70 0.83 -7.77
C GLY A 25 -15.87 1.89 -6.66
N VAL A 26 -17.02 2.57 -6.60
CA VAL A 26 -17.29 3.57 -5.54
C VAL A 26 -17.49 2.94 -4.16
N GLY A 27 -17.80 1.65 -4.07
CA GLY A 27 -17.83 0.90 -2.81
C GLY A 27 -16.46 0.34 -2.38
N ALA A 28 -15.48 0.33 -3.29
CA ALA A 28 -14.15 -0.25 -3.07
C ALA A 28 -13.08 0.78 -2.69
N THR A 29 -13.43 2.08 -2.61
CA THR A 29 -12.61 3.05 -1.87
C THR A 29 -12.82 2.80 -0.38
N GLY A 30 -12.14 1.77 0.11
CA GLY A 30 -12.14 1.41 1.52
C GLY A 30 -11.91 2.66 2.35
N THR A 31 -12.79 2.87 3.32
CA THR A 31 -12.66 3.87 4.36
C THR A 31 -11.29 3.71 5.02
N HIS A 32 -10.28 4.44 4.54
CA HIS A 32 -8.99 4.64 5.21
C HIS A 32 -9.27 5.55 6.42
N GLY A 33 -9.95 5.00 7.42
CA GLY A 33 -10.46 5.78 8.53
C GLY A 33 -11.20 4.91 9.52
N SER A 34 -10.46 4.18 10.36
CA SER A 34 -10.64 4.12 11.81
C SER A 34 -9.76 3.03 12.41
N SER A 35 -8.80 3.44 13.24
CA SER A 35 -7.79 2.60 13.93
C SER A 35 -6.79 1.91 13.00
N ALA A 36 -5.51 2.29 13.07
CA ALA A 36 -4.43 1.69 12.27
C ALA A 36 -4.08 0.27 12.78
N GLU A 37 -5.06 -0.62 12.83
CA GLU A 37 -4.81 -2.05 12.77
C GLU A 37 -4.67 -2.38 11.29
N TRP A 38 -3.44 -2.66 10.86
CA TRP A 38 -3.16 -3.05 9.49
C TRP A 38 -3.93 -4.34 9.19
N ASP A 39 -5.03 -4.25 8.42
CA ASP A 39 -5.77 -5.42 7.94
C ASP A 39 -4.88 -6.21 6.97
N ASP A 40 -4.12 -7.12 7.55
CA ASP A 40 -3.14 -7.97 6.85
C ASP A 40 -3.78 -9.32 6.45
N SER A 41 -5.12 -9.40 6.48
CA SER A 41 -5.91 -10.57 6.10
C SER A 41 -5.59 -11.05 4.67
N HIS A 42 -5.34 -10.09 3.77
CA HIS A 42 -4.92 -10.36 2.39
C HIS A 42 -3.50 -10.95 2.27
N ASN A 43 -2.70 -10.86 3.32
CA ASN A 43 -1.32 -11.32 3.40
C ASN A 43 -1.17 -12.56 4.31
N ALA A 44 -2.28 -13.19 4.72
CA ALA A 44 -2.26 -14.30 5.67
C ALA A 44 -1.43 -15.52 5.19
N ASN A 45 -1.24 -15.67 3.89
CA ASN A 45 -0.41 -16.73 3.28
C ASN A 45 1.08 -16.38 3.20
N LEU A 46 1.48 -15.17 3.60
CA LEU A 46 2.88 -14.76 3.60
C LEU A 46 3.59 -15.22 4.88
N PRO A 47 4.90 -15.51 4.80
CA PRO A 47 5.68 -15.80 6.00
C PRO A 47 5.68 -14.60 6.95
N GLU A 48 5.75 -14.86 8.25
CA GLU A 48 5.61 -13.85 9.31
C GLU A 48 6.58 -12.67 9.14
N TRP A 49 7.83 -12.94 8.77
CA TRP A 49 8.82 -11.90 8.52
C TRP A 49 8.39 -10.92 7.42
N LYS A 50 7.68 -11.40 6.39
CA LYS A 50 7.25 -10.57 5.26
C LYS A 50 6.06 -9.69 5.66
N ARG A 51 5.14 -10.25 6.44
CA ARG A 51 4.03 -9.52 7.06
C ARG A 51 4.56 -8.40 7.98
N LEU A 52 5.61 -8.68 8.76
CA LEU A 52 6.30 -7.68 9.57
C LEU A 52 6.90 -6.55 8.71
N CYS A 53 7.59 -6.89 7.62
CA CYS A 53 8.15 -5.89 6.69
C CYS A 53 7.06 -4.98 6.10
N ILE A 54 5.94 -5.54 5.67
CA ILE A 54 4.81 -4.79 5.07
C ILE A 54 4.18 -3.85 6.11
N ARG A 55 3.90 -4.36 7.31
CA ARG A 55 3.39 -3.56 8.43
C ARG A 55 4.32 -2.39 8.75
N SER A 56 5.62 -2.67 8.86
CA SER A 56 6.63 -1.67 9.22
C SER A 56 6.83 -0.63 8.11
N TYR A 57 6.69 -1.02 6.84
CA TYR A 57 6.65 -0.09 5.72
C TYR A 57 5.45 0.88 5.83
N GLY A 58 4.28 0.35 6.17
CA GLY A 58 3.10 1.14 6.46
C GLY A 58 3.34 2.16 7.58
N ASP A 59 3.82 1.71 8.74
CA ASP A 59 4.17 2.59 9.86
C ASP A 59 5.25 3.62 9.48
N CYS A 60 6.23 3.24 8.67
CA CYS A 60 7.26 4.16 8.18
C CYS A 60 6.67 5.30 7.36
N LYS A 61 5.71 4.99 6.47
CA LYS A 61 5.02 5.95 5.62
C LYS A 61 4.06 6.86 6.41
N ASP A 62 3.32 6.28 7.34
CA ASP A 62 2.33 6.99 8.16
C ASP A 62 2.99 7.91 9.19
N ARG A 63 3.97 7.38 9.94
CA ARG A 63 4.58 8.06 11.09
C ARG A 63 5.84 8.86 10.73
N GLY A 64 6.25 8.86 9.47
CA GLY A 64 7.43 9.59 9.00
C GLY A 64 8.71 9.13 9.70
N TRP A 65 8.96 7.82 9.73
CA TRP A 65 10.18 7.23 10.28
C TRP A 65 11.44 7.74 9.56
N THR A 66 12.61 7.52 10.17
CA THR A 66 13.89 7.82 9.55
C THR A 66 14.15 6.92 8.33
N GLY A 67 15.01 7.37 7.42
CA GLY A 67 15.38 6.60 6.24
C GLY A 67 14.32 6.60 5.13
N SER A 68 14.67 6.01 3.98
CA SER A 68 13.76 5.83 2.84
C SER A 68 12.95 4.55 3.04
N CYS A 69 11.64 4.66 3.30
CA CYS A 69 10.79 3.50 3.56
C CYS A 69 10.89 2.41 2.48
N HIS A 70 11.11 2.79 1.21
CA HIS A 70 11.30 1.82 0.11
C HIS A 70 12.63 1.08 0.22
N ASP A 71 13.73 1.75 0.56
CA ASP A 71 15.02 1.09 0.77
C ASP A 71 14.99 0.23 2.03
N CYS A 72 14.28 0.66 3.06
CA CYS A 72 14.03 -0.12 4.28
C CYS A 72 13.28 -1.42 3.95
N LEU A 73 12.23 -1.35 3.13
CA LEU A 73 11.48 -2.52 2.69
C LEU A 73 12.36 -3.48 1.88
N ARG A 74 13.10 -2.98 0.89
CA ARG A 74 14.02 -3.80 0.08
C ARG A 74 15.04 -4.51 0.97
N ARG A 75 15.57 -3.83 1.97
CA ARG A 75 16.52 -4.41 2.93
C ARG A 75 15.85 -5.45 3.83
N CYS A 76 14.65 -5.16 4.31
CA CYS A 76 13.84 -6.10 5.08
C CYS A 76 13.58 -7.40 4.31
N GLU A 77 13.30 -7.32 3.00
CA GLU A 77 13.13 -8.49 2.14
C GLU A 77 14.41 -9.31 1.97
N GLY A 78 15.59 -8.69 2.00
CA GLY A 78 16.87 -9.39 1.90
C GLY A 78 17.33 -10.06 3.20
N GLN A 79 17.06 -9.43 4.36
CA GLN A 79 17.51 -9.90 5.67
C GLN A 79 16.40 -10.55 6.51
N HIS A 80 15.16 -10.55 6.02
CA HIS A 80 13.93 -11.00 6.68
C HIS A 80 13.66 -10.33 8.04
N ASP A 81 14.15 -9.11 8.22
CA ASP A 81 14.00 -8.34 9.45
C ASP A 81 14.02 -6.83 9.17
N TRP A 82 13.15 -6.07 9.83
CA TRP A 82 13.03 -4.65 9.58
C TRP A 82 14.20 -3.89 10.20
N PRO A 83 14.96 -3.08 9.42
CA PRO A 83 16.19 -2.45 9.90
C PRO A 83 15.92 -1.23 10.80
N ILE A 84 15.42 -1.45 12.03
CA ILE A 84 14.95 -0.41 12.96
C ILE A 84 16.00 0.63 13.32
N ASN A 85 17.30 0.27 13.25
CA ASN A 85 18.42 1.17 13.54
C ASN A 85 18.53 2.34 12.55
N ILE A 86 18.09 2.14 11.30
CA ILE A 86 18.12 3.17 10.25
C ILE A 86 16.70 3.60 9.84
N CYS A 87 15.72 2.73 10.05
CA CYS A 87 14.34 2.87 9.61
C CYS A 87 13.40 2.80 10.81
N GLY A 88 13.49 3.76 11.73
CA GLY A 88 12.71 3.74 12.97
C GLY A 88 12.06 5.07 13.28
N PRO A 89 11.22 5.13 14.32
CA PRO A 89 10.64 6.38 14.79
C PRO A 89 11.72 7.44 14.96
N ARG A 90 11.48 8.63 14.42
CA ARG A 90 12.37 9.77 14.64
C ARG A 90 12.41 9.99 16.15
N LYS A 91 13.58 9.83 16.77
CA LYS A 91 13.78 10.23 18.17
C LYS A 91 13.57 11.74 18.24
N GLY A 92 12.35 12.15 18.57
CA GLY A 92 12.06 13.54 18.88
C GLY A 92 12.94 13.96 20.05
N LYS A 93 13.63 15.09 19.93
CA LYS A 93 14.09 15.82 21.11
C LYS A 93 12.83 16.12 21.94
N ARG A 94 12.75 15.53 23.14
CA ARG A 94 11.91 16.05 24.21
C ARG A 94 12.38 17.45 24.58
#